data_AF-A0A1Z8Q1V7-F1
#
_entry.id   AF-A0A1Z8Q1V7-F1
#
_cell.length_a   1.000
_cell.length_b   1.000
_cell.length_c   1.000
_cell.angle_alpha   90.00
_cell.angle_beta   90.00
_cell.angle_gamma   90.00
#
_symmetry.space_group_name_H-M   'P 1'
#
loop_
_entity.id
_entity.type
_entity.pdbx_description
1 polymer ?
#
loop_
_entity_poly.entity_id
_entity_poly.type
_entity_poly.pdbx_seq_one_letter_code
_entity_poly.pdbx_strand_id
1 'polypeptide(L)' 'MHQALLGTLIMIVLGAAGLTIVQIWAPIMSWDIYFKFLVTGGIVALAIGFLIIIKADFGQHKKLKDENYLD' A
#
# COMPACT_ATOMS: atom_id res chain seq x y z
N MET A 1 -13.90 2.95 -1.62
CA MET A 1 -12.69 3.16 -0.77
C MET A 1 -11.70 2.00 -0.82
N HIS A 2 -12.12 0.73 -0.67
CA HIS A 2 -11.19 -0.41 -0.72
C HIS A 2 -10.42 -0.52 -2.06
N GLN A 3 -11.13 -0.33 -3.19
CA GLN A 3 -10.48 -0.29 -4.51
C GLN A 3 -9.53 0.90 -4.71
N ALA A 4 -9.78 2.04 -4.04
CA ALA A 4 -8.88 3.19 -4.09
C ALA A 4 -7.57 2.88 -3.33
N LEU A 5 -7.65 2.29 -2.14
CA LEU A 5 -6.46 1.89 -1.36
C LEU A 5 -5.64 0.82 -2.10
N LEU A 6 -6.32 -0.16 -2.71
CA LEU A 6 -5.66 -1.16 -3.55
C LEU A 6 -4.96 -0.51 -4.76
N GLY A 7 -5.65 0.40 -5.46
CA GLY A 7 -5.08 1.17 -6.56
C GLY A 7 -3.86 1.99 -6.14
N THR A 8 -3.91 2.65 -4.98
CA THR A 8 -2.76 3.37 -4.41
C THR A 8 -1.60 2.42 -4.12
N LEU A 9 -1.85 1.25 -3.56
CA LEU A 9 -0.81 0.25 -3.28
C LEU A 9 -0.13 -0.24 -4.57
N ILE A 10 -0.91 -0.52 -5.62
CA ILE A 10 -0.40 -0.90 -6.94
C ILE A 10 0.47 0.22 -7.52
N MET A 11 0.00 1.47 -7.46
CA MET A 11 0.75 2.63 -7.96
C MET A 11 2.07 2.85 -7.22
N ILE A 12 2.10 2.64 -5.90
CA ILE A 12 3.33 2.72 -5.11
C ILE A 12 4.34 1.66 -5.58
N VAL A 13 3.88 0.41 -5.78
CA VAL A 13 4.76 -0.68 -6.23
C VAL A 13 5.29 -0.43 -7.64
N LEU A 14 4.42 -0.06 -8.57
CA LEU A 14 4.83 0.23 -9.95
C LEU A 14 5.75 1.46 -10.02
N GLY A 15 5.46 2.50 -9.24
CA GLY A 15 6.30 3.68 -9.12
C GLY A 15 7.69 3.35 -8.56
N ALA A 16 7.77 2.56 -7.49
CA ALA A 16 9.03 2.13 -6.91
C ALA A 16 9.86 1.24 -7.87
N ALA A 17 9.20 0.35 -8.61
CA ALA A 17 9.84 -0.48 -9.63
C ALA A 17 10.39 0.39 -10.78
N GLY A 18 9.58 1.33 -11.29
CA GLY A 18 10.01 2.28 -12.33
C GLY A 18 11.18 3.14 -11.87
N LEU A 19 11.11 3.68 -10.65
CA LEU A 19 12.20 4.46 -10.05
C LEU A 19 13.48 3.63 -9.93
N THR A 20 13.37 2.35 -9.56
CA THR A 20 14.51 1.44 -9.44
C THR A 20 15.18 1.20 -10.78
N ILE A 21 14.40 0.96 -11.83
CA ILE A 21 14.94 0.82 -13.19
C ILE A 21 15.65 2.12 -13.59
N VAL A 22 15.00 3.28 -13.45
CA VAL A 22 15.61 4.57 -13.81
C VAL A 22 16.91 4.79 -13.04
N GLN A 23 16.92 4.58 -11.71
CA GLN A 23 18.09 4.79 -10.86
C GLN A 23 19.29 3.90 -11.22
N ILE A 24 19.06 2.66 -11.70
CA ILE A 24 20.12 1.75 -12.14
C ILE A 24 20.79 2.25 -13.42
N TRP A 25 20.00 2.71 -14.39
CA TRP A 25 20.50 3.13 -15.70
C TRP A 25 20.98 4.58 -15.72
N ALA A 26 20.36 5.43 -14.92
CA ALA A 26 20.67 6.84 -14.76
C ALA A 26 20.57 7.18 -13.27
N PRO A 27 21.71 7.23 -12.53
CA PRO A 27 21.70 7.57 -11.12
C PRO A 27 21.33 9.05 -10.93
N ILE A 28 20.04 9.34 -10.91
CA ILE A 28 19.45 10.68 -10.79
C ILE A 28 19.57 11.25 -9.38
N MET A 29 19.81 10.41 -8.38
CA MET A 29 20.01 10.79 -6.98
C MET A 29 21.10 9.94 -6.33
N SER A 30 21.58 10.36 -5.15
CA SER A 30 22.50 9.55 -4.37
C SER A 30 21.82 8.26 -3.89
N TRP A 31 22.59 7.18 -3.79
CA TRP A 31 22.08 5.88 -3.31
C TRP A 31 21.50 5.97 -1.90
N ASP A 32 22.06 6.81 -1.03
CA ASP A 32 21.52 7.07 0.31
C ASP A 32 20.09 7.65 0.27
N ILE A 33 19.85 8.66 -0.58
CA ILE A 33 18.52 9.27 -0.75
C ILE A 33 17.55 8.26 -1.37
N TYR A 34 18.00 7.51 -2.38
CA TYR A 34 17.19 6.48 -3.03
C TYR A 34 16.72 5.41 -2.04
N PHE A 35 17.61 4.88 -1.19
CA PHE A 35 17.23 3.89 -0.19
C PHE A 35 16.26 4.45 0.85
N LYS A 36 16.46 5.70 1.30
CA LYS A 36 15.51 6.38 2.19
C LYS A 36 14.13 6.50 1.54
N PHE A 37 14.06 6.84 0.25
CA PHE A 37 12.82 6.89 -0.50
C PHE A 37 12.13 5.52 -0.61
N LEU A 38 12.89 4.47 -0.94
CA LEU A 38 12.36 3.11 -1.02
C LEU A 38 11.82 2.61 0.32
N VAL A 39 12.59 2.79 1.40
CA VAL A 39 12.17 2.35 2.74
C VAL A 39 10.93 3.11 3.19
N THR A 40 10.89 4.42 2.96
CA THR A 40 9.70 5.24 3.27
C THR A 40 8.48 4.75 2.48
N GLY A 41 8.63 4.49 1.18
CA GLY A 41 7.57 3.93 0.34
C GLY A 41 7.10 2.57 0.82
N GLY A 42 8.02 1.69 1.24
CA GLY A 42 7.71 0.39 1.83
C GLY A 42 6.89 0.50 3.11
N ILE A 43 7.26 1.41 4.02
CA ILE A 43 6.50 1.68 5.26
C ILE A 43 5.08 2.15 4.93
N VAL A 44 4.92 3.06 3.96
CA VAL A 44 3.61 3.55 3.53
C VAL A 44 2.77 2.42 2.92
N ALA A 45 3.37 1.56 2.09
CA ALA A 45 2.69 0.41 1.50
C ALA A 45 2.19 -0.56 2.59
N LEU A 46 3.00 -0.85 3.60
CA LEU A 46 2.62 -1.68 4.74
C LEU A 46 1.45 -1.06 5.52
N ALA A 47 1.50 0.25 5.79
CA ALA A 47 0.42 0.96 6.48
C ALA A 47 -0.90 0.90 5.68
N ILE A 48 -0.85 1.05 4.36
CA ILE A 48 -2.03 0.91 3.49
C ILE A 48 -2.56 -0.53 3.52
N GLY A 49 -1.67 -1.53 3.43
CA GLY A 49 -2.04 -2.94 3.55
C GLY A 49 -2.75 -3.25 4.88
N PHE A 50 -2.23 -2.70 5.98
CA PHE A 50 -2.87 -2.82 7.28
C PHE A 50 -4.27 -2.20 7.33
N LEU A 51 -4.45 -1.00 6.75
CA LEU A 51 -5.75 -0.34 6.66
C LEU A 51 -6.76 -1.13 5.80
N ILE A 52 -6.29 -1.78 4.75
CA ILE A 52 -7.09 -2.67 3.89
C ILE A 52 -7.61 -3.86 4.72
N ILE A 53 -6.73 -4.52 5.49
CA ILE A 53 -7.08 -5.67 6.33
C ILE A 53 -8.08 -5.27 7.42
N ILE A 54 -7.77 -4.21 8.18
CA ILE A 54 -8.67 -3.68 9.22
C ILE A 54 -10.05 -3.41 8.64
N LYS A 55 -10.14 -2.71 7.51
CA LYS A 55 -11.45 -2.42 6.90
C LYS A 55 -12.19 -3.66 6.43
N ALA A 56 -11.48 -4.67 5.94
CA ALA A 56 -12.10 -5.94 5.54
C ALA A 56 -12.72 -6.64 6.76
N ASP A 57 -11.99 -6.66 7.87
CA ASP A 57 -12.39 -7.31 9.13
C ASP A 57 -13.60 -6.61 9.78
N PHE A 58 -13.52 -5.30 10.00
CA PHE A 58 -14.66 -4.51 10.53
C PHE A 58 -15.87 -4.48 9.59
N GLY A 59 -15.64 -4.55 8.28
CA GLY A 59 -16.71 -4.62 7.27
C GLY A 59 -17.49 -5.93 7.34
N GLN A 60 -16.80 -7.06 7.55
CA GLN A 60 -17.45 -8.36 7.72
C GLN A 60 -18.27 -8.43 9.01
N HIS A 61 -17.77 -7.89 10.12
CA HIS A 61 -18.52 -7.85 11.38
C HIS A 61 -19.84 -7.06 11.27
N LYS A 62 -19.84 -5.94 10.54
CA LYS A 62 -21.07 -5.16 10.33
C LYS A 62 -22.08 -5.90 9.46
N LYS A 63 -21.60 -6.60 8.44
CA LYS A 63 -22.45 -7.37 7.52
C LYS A 63 -23.15 -8.55 8.21
N LEU A 64 -22.45 -9.26 9.10
CA LEU A 64 -23.03 -10.38 9.85
C LEU A 64 -24.12 -9.95 10.84
N LYS A 65 -24.02 -8.72 11.38
CA LYS A 65 -25.04 -8.13 12.24
C LYS A 65 -26.26 -7.66 11.44
N ASP A 66 -26.05 -7.03 10.28
CA ASP A 66 -27.16 -6.61 9.39
C ASP A 66 -27.92 -7.82 8.79
N GLU A 67 -27.26 -8.98 8.66
CA GLU A 67 -27.87 -10.21 8.17
C GLU A 67 -28.51 -11.07 9.28
N ASN A 68 -28.64 -10.57 10.52
CA ASN A 68 -29.29 -11.25 11.65
C ASN A 68 -28.69 -12.61 12.03
N TYR A 69 -27.44 -12.88 11.65
CA TYR A 69 -26.71 -14.10 12.07
C TYR A 69 -26.09 -13.98 13.46
N LEU A 70 -25.98 -12.76 13.98
CA LEU A 70 -25.48 -12.45 15.32
C LEU A 70 -26.46 -11.45 15.95
N ASP A 71 -27.18 -11.89 16.99
CA ASP A 71 -28.08 -11.07 17.81
C ASP A 71 -27.29 -10.02 18.64
#